data_AF-A0A8J2SRD3-F1
#
_entry.id   AF-A0A8J2SRD3-F1
#
_cell.length_a   1.000
_cell.length_b   1.000
_cell.length_c   1.000
_cell.angle_alpha   90.00
_cell.angle_beta   90.00
_cell.angle_gamma   90.00
#
_symmetry.space_group_name_H-M   'P 1'
#
loop_
_entity.id
_entity.type
_entity.pdbx_description
1 polymer ?
#
loop_
_entity_poly.entity_id
_entity_poly.type
_entity_poly.pdbx_seq_one_letter_code
_entity_poly.pdbx_strand_id
1 'polypeptide(L)'
;MLQQQQESGNPWMAPDDPGAAHAAPELAALLAAREDELRAVEASAAARTLDTKVRAKQFFDDVVEKMRAGARQAEALERNYRAAAAQRDAAAARADKLEARAAKLDARAAAAERQRDASRRDAAALGDGIRHLRDELDESRARLAAARDAEAAAAELVRAGAAERDAARAEFLRERDDHAAARDALARRVAALEAENAELRDRLRTTAEAEQAARDKLADKEKLANEHRGRAYVLEEELKKQRKKVDECVLEERRRGEEERARGERERVARRAGPRGAFRSSRRVARAGRRSPHAYRPRRPLVAGVDCRKHGRAGNPKARRLFLDPRTDELAWGPAGAKKSGSKGAAKRFPLVRGVRLVRGKTTAVFRRQASVDASPNACLSLVGDGPRESLDLELDSKQLRDTLATGIAALLVRLDAPATA
;
A
#
# COMPACT_ATOMS: atom_id res chain seq x y z
N MET A 1 -40.40 156.86 -39.89
CA MET A 1 -41.56 156.51 -40.73
C MET A 1 -42.75 156.37 -39.79
N LEU A 2 -43.90 157.01 -39.98
CA LEU A 2 -44.32 157.98 -41.01
C LEU A 2 -45.36 158.98 -40.42
N GLN A 3 -45.42 160.15 -41.06
CA GLN A 3 -46.54 161.11 -41.29
C GLN A 3 -47.98 160.84 -40.76
N GLN A 4 -48.90 161.81 -40.61
CA GLN A 4 -48.91 163.30 -40.53
C GLN A 4 -50.39 163.80 -40.35
N GLN A 5 -50.60 165.12 -40.39
CA GLN A 5 -51.86 165.93 -40.41
C GLN A 5 -52.27 166.49 -39.02
N GLN A 6 -52.25 167.82 -38.78
CA GLN A 6 -52.95 168.99 -39.39
C GLN A 6 -54.39 169.12 -38.86
N GLU A 7 -54.78 170.18 -38.13
CA GLU A 7 -54.73 171.66 -38.37
C GLU A 7 -55.92 172.21 -39.19
N SER A 8 -56.88 172.84 -38.49
CA SER A 8 -57.82 173.90 -38.94
C SER A 8 -58.86 174.17 -37.81
N GLY A 9 -59.54 175.32 -37.72
CA GLY A 9 -59.44 176.49 -38.60
C GLY A 9 -60.42 177.67 -38.37
N ASN A 10 -60.77 178.03 -37.12
CA ASN A 10 -61.55 179.27 -36.78
C ASN A 10 -62.99 179.29 -37.36
N PRO A 11 -63.75 180.42 -37.40
CA PRO A 11 -64.10 181.43 -36.37
C PRO A 11 -65.63 181.45 -36.05
N TRP A 12 -66.10 182.34 -35.15
CA TRP A 12 -67.07 183.45 -35.42
C TRP A 12 -67.62 184.13 -34.12
N MET A 13 -67.54 185.46 -34.10
CA MET A 13 -68.33 186.49 -33.36
C MET A 13 -68.99 186.20 -31.99
N ALA A 14 -68.67 187.05 -31.01
CA ALA A 14 -69.69 187.80 -30.25
C ALA A 14 -69.96 189.14 -30.98
N PRO A 15 -71.07 189.88 -30.72
CA PRO A 15 -71.06 190.80 -29.56
C PRO A 15 -72.45 191.14 -28.92
N ASP A 16 -72.38 191.93 -27.84
CA ASP A 16 -73.33 192.92 -27.29
C ASP A 16 -74.76 192.57 -26.78
N ASP A 17 -74.86 192.45 -25.44
CA ASP A 17 -75.69 193.27 -24.51
C ASP A 17 -77.25 193.25 -24.54
N PRO A 18 -77.96 193.65 -23.45
CA PRO A 18 -77.73 193.40 -22.01
C PRO A 18 -78.95 192.73 -21.31
N GLY A 19 -78.75 192.03 -20.18
CA GLY A 19 -79.88 191.38 -19.47
C GLY A 19 -79.62 190.81 -18.06
N ALA A 20 -79.46 191.68 -17.07
CA ALA A 20 -79.62 191.47 -15.61
C ALA A 20 -79.20 190.11 -14.97
N ALA A 21 -78.14 190.13 -14.16
CA ALA A 21 -77.63 189.00 -13.39
C ALA A 21 -78.59 188.46 -12.30
N HIS A 22 -78.54 187.14 -12.03
CA HIS A 22 -78.68 186.52 -10.69
C HIS A 22 -78.43 184.98 -10.69
N ALA A 23 -77.23 184.51 -11.06
CA ALA A 23 -76.79 183.12 -10.81
C ALA A 23 -75.25 183.01 -10.82
N ALA A 24 -74.64 182.59 -9.70
CA ALA A 24 -73.17 182.55 -9.56
C ALA A 24 -72.59 181.47 -8.60
N PRO A 25 -73.23 181.07 -7.48
CA PRO A 25 -72.60 180.12 -6.55
C PRO A 25 -72.57 178.66 -7.03
N GLU A 26 -73.61 178.20 -7.72
CA GLU A 26 -73.90 176.77 -7.87
C GLU A 26 -72.94 176.03 -8.82
N LEU A 27 -72.47 176.70 -9.88
CA LEU A 27 -71.60 176.10 -10.89
C LEU A 27 -70.20 175.75 -10.33
N ALA A 28 -69.70 176.56 -9.39
CA ALA A 28 -68.39 176.34 -8.77
C ALA A 28 -68.40 175.11 -7.83
N ALA A 29 -69.50 174.91 -7.08
CA ALA A 29 -69.66 173.76 -6.19
C ALA A 29 -69.69 172.42 -6.96
N LEU A 30 -70.34 172.38 -8.12
CA LEU A 30 -70.42 171.19 -8.98
C LEU A 30 -69.05 170.77 -9.54
N LEU A 31 -68.18 171.73 -9.87
CA LEU A 31 -66.83 171.42 -10.37
C LEU A 31 -65.93 170.86 -9.27
N ALA A 32 -65.96 171.43 -8.06
CA ALA A 32 -65.18 170.94 -6.92
C ALA A 32 -65.55 169.49 -6.55
N ALA A 33 -66.85 169.18 -6.47
CA ALA A 33 -67.33 167.82 -6.22
C ALA A 33 -66.83 166.83 -7.29
N ARG A 34 -66.70 167.27 -8.54
CA ARG A 34 -66.23 166.43 -9.66
C ARG A 34 -64.73 166.11 -9.61
N GLU A 35 -63.90 166.98 -9.03
CA GLU A 35 -62.49 166.67 -8.80
C GLU A 35 -62.31 165.63 -7.69
N ASP A 36 -63.08 165.73 -6.61
CA ASP A 36 -62.97 164.78 -5.49
C ASP A 36 -63.55 163.40 -5.84
N GLU A 37 -64.58 163.32 -6.69
CA GLU A 37 -64.98 162.06 -7.34
C GLU A 37 -63.82 161.43 -8.13
N LEU A 38 -63.09 162.22 -8.92
CA LEU A 38 -61.95 161.74 -9.71
C LEU A 38 -60.81 161.23 -8.82
N ARG A 39 -60.42 161.99 -7.78
CA ARG A 39 -59.41 161.55 -6.79
C ARG A 39 -59.84 160.26 -6.08
N ALA A 40 -61.11 160.12 -5.73
CA ALA A 40 -61.63 158.90 -5.11
C ALA A 40 -61.59 157.68 -6.06
N VAL A 41 -61.88 157.88 -7.35
CA VAL A 41 -61.77 156.83 -8.37
C VAL A 41 -60.31 156.42 -8.58
N GLU A 42 -59.37 157.37 -8.69
CA GLU A 42 -57.94 157.09 -8.83
C GLU A 42 -57.37 156.37 -7.60
N ALA A 43 -57.70 156.82 -6.39
CA ALA A 43 -57.32 156.14 -5.15
C ALA A 43 -57.89 154.71 -5.08
N SER A 44 -59.12 154.50 -5.55
CA SER A 44 -59.74 153.17 -5.64
C SER A 44 -59.04 152.26 -6.67
N ALA A 45 -58.56 152.81 -7.80
CA ALA A 45 -57.78 152.09 -8.80
C ALA A 45 -56.36 151.76 -8.29
N ALA A 46 -55.72 152.68 -7.58
CA ALA A 46 -54.43 152.46 -6.91
C ALA A 46 -54.54 151.36 -5.84
N ALA A 47 -55.59 151.38 -5.01
CA ALA A 47 -55.84 150.34 -4.00
C ALA A 47 -56.07 148.95 -4.65
N ARG A 48 -56.87 148.86 -5.71
CA ARG A 48 -57.11 147.61 -6.45
C ARG A 48 -55.85 147.07 -7.13
N THR A 49 -55.00 147.95 -7.68
CA THR A 49 -53.72 147.53 -8.30
C THR A 49 -52.63 147.21 -7.28
N LEU A 50 -52.74 147.68 -6.04
CA LEU A 50 -51.90 147.23 -4.92
C LEU A 50 -52.35 145.85 -4.41
N ASP A 51 -53.65 145.66 -4.18
CA ASP A 51 -54.23 144.38 -3.73
C ASP A 51 -53.93 143.23 -4.71
N THR A 52 -54.12 143.43 -6.02
CA THR A 52 -53.76 142.41 -7.03
C THR A 52 -52.27 142.09 -7.04
N LYS A 53 -51.37 143.06 -6.82
CA LYS A 53 -49.92 142.82 -6.68
C LYS A 53 -49.59 142.04 -5.40
N VAL A 54 -50.25 142.35 -4.28
CA VAL A 54 -50.07 141.63 -3.00
C VAL A 54 -50.54 140.18 -3.12
N ARG A 55 -51.74 139.94 -3.69
CA ARG A 55 -52.27 138.59 -3.93
C ARG A 55 -51.40 137.80 -4.92
N ALA A 56 -50.93 138.44 -6.00
CA ALA A 56 -50.01 137.80 -6.93
C ALA A 56 -48.70 137.38 -6.26
N LYS A 57 -48.11 138.25 -5.41
CA LYS A 57 -46.92 137.90 -4.64
C LYS A 57 -47.20 136.73 -3.67
N GLN A 58 -48.28 136.78 -2.91
CA GLN A 58 -48.68 135.71 -1.99
C GLN A 58 -48.87 134.37 -2.71
N PHE A 59 -49.46 134.37 -3.91
CA PHE A 59 -49.58 133.19 -4.75
C PHE A 59 -48.23 132.65 -5.20
N PHE A 60 -47.30 133.51 -5.65
CA PHE A 60 -45.94 133.07 -6.01
C PHE A 60 -45.14 132.57 -4.79
N ASP A 61 -45.23 133.22 -3.64
CA ASP A 61 -44.56 132.81 -2.39
C ASP A 61 -45.07 131.42 -1.93
N ASP A 62 -46.39 131.18 -1.97
CA ASP A 62 -47.04 129.88 -1.66
C ASP A 62 -46.68 128.78 -2.68
N VAL A 63 -46.66 129.10 -3.97
CA VAL A 63 -46.20 128.18 -5.03
C VAL A 63 -44.72 127.82 -4.87
N VAL A 64 -43.87 128.77 -4.45
CA VAL A 64 -42.44 128.53 -4.17
C VAL A 64 -42.25 127.65 -2.94
N GLU A 65 -42.97 127.88 -1.83
CA GLU A 65 -42.88 126.96 -0.67
C GLU A 65 -43.49 125.57 -0.97
N LYS A 66 -44.54 125.48 -1.80
CA LYS A 66 -45.04 124.17 -2.28
C LYS A 66 -44.02 123.42 -3.13
N MET A 67 -43.29 124.11 -4.03
CA MET A 67 -42.18 123.50 -4.77
C MET A 67 -41.01 123.10 -3.84
N ARG A 68 -40.66 123.92 -2.84
CA ARG A 68 -39.63 123.58 -1.82
C ARG A 68 -40.05 122.40 -0.95
N ALA A 69 -41.31 122.31 -0.55
CA ALA A 69 -41.86 121.17 0.19
C ALA A 69 -41.83 119.89 -0.65
N GLY A 70 -42.24 119.97 -1.93
CA GLY A 70 -42.14 118.86 -2.88
C GLY A 70 -40.69 118.39 -3.10
N ALA A 71 -39.73 119.31 -3.23
CA ALA A 71 -38.30 118.97 -3.33
C ALA A 71 -37.79 118.25 -2.06
N ARG A 72 -38.11 118.76 -0.86
CA ARG A 72 -37.77 118.10 0.42
C ARG A 72 -38.40 116.70 0.53
N GLN A 73 -39.63 116.52 0.06
CA GLN A 73 -40.30 115.21 0.02
C GLN A 73 -39.63 114.26 -0.99
N ALA A 74 -39.25 114.74 -2.17
CA ALA A 74 -38.51 113.95 -3.16
C ALA A 74 -37.14 113.50 -2.64
N GLU A 75 -36.36 114.38 -2.01
CA GLU A 75 -35.11 114.03 -1.32
C GLU A 75 -35.32 112.98 -0.22
N ALA A 76 -36.37 113.13 0.59
CA ALA A 76 -36.67 112.19 1.66
C ALA A 76 -37.06 110.80 1.11
N LEU A 77 -37.88 110.75 0.05
CA LEU A 77 -38.22 109.52 -0.66
C LEU A 77 -36.97 108.89 -1.28
N GLU A 78 -36.10 109.66 -1.94
CA GLU A 78 -34.87 109.13 -2.53
C GLU A 78 -33.93 108.55 -1.46
N ARG A 79 -33.73 109.25 -0.33
CA ARG A 79 -32.96 108.73 0.81
C ARG A 79 -33.55 107.42 1.34
N ASN A 80 -34.88 107.33 1.45
CA ASN A 80 -35.56 106.10 1.87
C ASN A 80 -35.40 104.96 0.85
N TYR A 81 -35.50 105.23 -0.46
CA TYR A 81 -35.25 104.23 -1.50
C TYR A 81 -33.79 103.73 -1.50
N ARG A 82 -32.81 104.64 -1.38
CA ARG A 82 -31.39 104.29 -1.27
C ARG A 82 -31.10 103.48 0.00
N ALA A 83 -31.72 103.81 1.13
CA ALA A 83 -31.62 103.05 2.37
C ALA A 83 -32.26 101.65 2.26
N ALA A 84 -33.43 101.54 1.62
CA ALA A 84 -34.10 100.26 1.37
C ALA A 84 -33.32 99.37 0.39
N ALA A 85 -32.67 99.95 -0.62
CA ALA A 85 -31.74 99.23 -1.50
C ALA A 85 -30.54 98.69 -0.71
N ALA A 86 -29.83 99.54 0.03
CA ALA A 86 -28.70 99.11 0.86
C ALA A 86 -29.08 98.04 1.91
N GLN A 87 -30.31 98.08 2.45
CA GLN A 87 -30.82 97.01 3.33
C GLN A 87 -31.08 95.70 2.59
N ARG A 88 -31.57 95.73 1.34
CA ARG A 88 -31.73 94.54 0.49
C ARG A 88 -30.38 93.94 0.11
N ASP A 89 -29.42 94.76 -0.31
CA ASP A 89 -28.08 94.32 -0.66
C ASP A 89 -27.36 93.71 0.55
N ALA A 90 -27.49 94.34 1.74
CA ALA A 90 -26.99 93.79 2.98
C ALA A 90 -27.74 92.54 3.47
N ALA A 91 -28.98 92.30 3.02
CA ALA A 91 -29.70 91.06 3.28
C ALA A 91 -29.28 89.94 2.31
N ALA A 92 -29.09 90.24 1.02
CA ALA A 92 -28.55 89.32 0.03
C ALA A 92 -27.14 88.83 0.43
N ALA A 93 -26.22 89.75 0.72
CA ALA A 93 -24.87 89.41 1.19
C ALA A 93 -24.83 88.66 2.54
N ARG A 94 -25.94 88.66 3.31
CA ARG A 94 -26.12 87.79 4.49
C ARG A 94 -26.65 86.41 4.09
N ALA A 95 -27.58 86.32 3.13
CA ALA A 95 -28.06 85.07 2.57
C ALA A 95 -26.92 84.28 1.91
N ASP A 96 -26.16 84.89 0.99
CA ASP A 96 -24.99 84.27 0.32
C ASP A 96 -23.99 83.69 1.35
N LYS A 97 -23.76 84.45 2.43
CA LYS A 97 -22.86 84.08 3.53
C LYS A 97 -23.42 82.99 4.45
N LEU A 98 -24.73 82.79 4.48
CA LEU A 98 -25.40 81.68 5.16
C LEU A 98 -25.43 80.43 4.27
N GLU A 99 -25.69 80.57 2.98
CA GLU A 99 -25.63 79.47 2.00
C GLU A 99 -24.20 78.90 1.90
N ALA A 100 -23.19 79.76 1.76
CA ALA A 100 -21.78 79.36 1.79
C ALA A 100 -21.35 78.72 3.14
N ARG A 101 -22.09 78.98 4.23
CA ARG A 101 -21.90 78.30 5.52
C ARG A 101 -22.62 76.95 5.57
N ALA A 102 -23.85 76.87 5.04
CA ALA A 102 -24.61 75.62 4.92
C ALA A 102 -23.83 74.61 4.07
N ALA A 103 -23.47 74.97 2.83
CA ALA A 103 -22.68 74.12 1.94
C ALA A 103 -21.35 73.64 2.58
N LYS A 104 -20.72 74.46 3.44
CA LYS A 104 -19.51 74.11 4.18
C LYS A 104 -19.77 73.17 5.38
N LEU A 105 -20.97 73.20 5.97
CA LEU A 105 -21.41 72.23 6.96
C LEU A 105 -21.83 70.91 6.30
N ASP A 106 -22.55 70.96 5.17
CA ASP A 106 -22.98 69.78 4.41
C ASP A 106 -21.77 69.02 3.86
N ALA A 107 -20.78 69.71 3.30
CA ALA A 107 -19.51 69.12 2.88
C ALA A 107 -18.74 68.48 4.05
N ARG A 108 -18.85 69.01 5.27
CA ARG A 108 -18.26 68.42 6.48
C ARG A 108 -19.05 67.21 6.98
N ALA A 109 -20.39 67.24 6.91
CA ALA A 109 -21.25 66.11 7.25
C ALA A 109 -20.99 64.92 6.32
N ALA A 110 -20.98 65.17 5.00
CA ALA A 110 -20.67 64.15 3.98
C ALA A 110 -19.24 63.60 4.12
N ALA A 111 -18.26 64.42 4.52
CA ALA A 111 -16.91 63.93 4.81
C ALA A 111 -16.88 63.02 6.07
N ALA A 112 -17.56 63.40 7.14
CA ALA A 112 -17.65 62.61 8.37
C ALA A 112 -18.42 61.30 8.18
N GLU A 113 -19.44 61.29 7.32
CA GLU A 113 -20.19 60.08 6.93
C GLU A 113 -19.31 59.11 6.14
N ARG A 114 -18.61 59.59 5.10
CA ARG A 114 -17.63 58.78 4.35
C ARG A 114 -16.54 58.19 5.26
N GLN A 115 -16.10 58.93 6.28
CA GLN A 115 -15.14 58.43 7.26
C GLN A 115 -15.74 57.32 8.15
N ARG A 116 -16.99 57.47 8.62
CA ARG A 116 -17.70 56.41 9.35
C ARG A 116 -17.88 55.15 8.52
N ASP A 117 -18.18 55.29 7.23
CA ASP A 117 -18.36 54.16 6.31
C ASP A 117 -17.04 53.54 5.84
N ALA A 118 -15.92 54.26 5.92
CA ALA A 118 -14.60 53.64 5.88
C ALA A 118 -14.38 52.77 7.14
N SER A 119 -14.46 53.36 8.34
CA SER A 119 -14.22 52.63 9.60
C SER A 119 -15.17 51.45 9.83
N ARG A 120 -16.41 51.50 9.32
CA ARG A 120 -17.34 50.36 9.29
C ARG A 120 -16.86 49.21 8.42
N ARG A 121 -16.30 49.50 7.23
CA ARG A 121 -15.72 48.49 6.33
C ARG A 121 -14.43 47.91 6.90
N ASP A 122 -13.58 48.76 7.49
CA ASP A 122 -12.35 48.33 8.15
C ASP A 122 -12.67 47.38 9.34
N ALA A 123 -13.66 47.73 10.17
CA ALA A 123 -14.13 46.89 11.27
C ALA A 123 -14.78 45.57 10.78
N ALA A 124 -15.50 45.58 9.66
CA ALA A 124 -16.04 44.38 9.05
C ALA A 124 -14.93 43.45 8.54
N ALA A 125 -13.95 43.98 7.81
CA ALA A 125 -12.79 43.24 7.31
C ALA A 125 -11.93 42.64 8.44
N LEU A 126 -11.75 43.37 9.55
CA LEU A 126 -11.13 42.83 10.77
C LEU A 126 -11.98 41.69 11.38
N GLY A 127 -13.30 41.83 11.39
CA GLY A 127 -14.22 40.78 11.83
C GLY A 127 -14.14 39.50 10.96
N ASP A 128 -14.00 39.65 9.65
CA ASP A 128 -13.79 38.53 8.71
C ASP A 128 -12.40 37.89 8.88
N GLY A 129 -11.34 38.69 9.07
CA GLY A 129 -10.00 38.17 9.39
C GLY A 129 -9.98 37.37 10.71
N ILE A 130 -10.68 37.85 11.74
CA ILE A 130 -10.80 37.15 13.03
C ILE A 130 -11.63 35.85 12.89
N ARG A 131 -12.65 35.82 12.02
CA ARG A 131 -13.36 34.57 11.67
C ARG A 131 -12.41 33.58 11.00
N HIS A 132 -11.75 33.99 9.92
CA HIS A 132 -10.87 33.13 9.14
C HIS A 132 -9.73 32.51 9.99
N LEU A 133 -9.07 33.30 10.83
CA LEU A 133 -8.02 32.82 11.75
C LEU A 133 -8.56 31.84 12.81
N ARG A 134 -9.85 31.94 13.18
CA ARG A 134 -10.50 30.99 14.08
C ARG A 134 -10.79 29.67 13.37
N ASP A 135 -11.29 29.73 12.14
CA ASP A 135 -11.57 28.56 11.32
C ASP A 135 -10.26 27.78 11.02
N GLU A 136 -9.16 28.48 10.70
CA GLU A 136 -7.82 27.87 10.56
C GLU A 136 -7.31 27.23 11.86
N LEU A 137 -7.55 27.86 13.01
CA LEU A 137 -7.15 27.34 14.32
C LEU A 137 -7.95 26.08 14.69
N ASP A 138 -9.26 26.07 14.43
CA ASP A 138 -10.13 24.93 14.73
C ASP A 138 -9.92 23.78 13.72
N GLU A 139 -9.59 24.06 12.45
CA GLU A 139 -9.09 23.02 11.53
C GLU A 139 -7.74 22.46 11.99
N SER A 140 -6.81 23.31 12.43
CA SER A 140 -5.50 22.89 12.95
C SER A 140 -5.63 22.03 14.21
N ARG A 141 -6.62 22.31 15.07
CA ARG A 141 -7.00 21.48 16.22
C ARG A 141 -7.57 20.13 15.80
N ALA A 142 -8.44 20.09 14.79
CA ALA A 142 -8.98 18.85 14.25
C ALA A 142 -7.89 17.96 13.64
N ARG A 143 -6.97 18.56 12.86
CA ARG A 143 -5.77 17.89 12.32
C ARG A 143 -4.88 17.32 13.43
N LEU A 144 -4.66 18.07 14.52
CA LEU A 144 -3.88 17.62 15.68
C LEU A 144 -4.58 16.49 16.48
N ALA A 145 -5.90 16.50 16.59
CA ALA A 145 -6.66 15.42 17.20
C ALA A 145 -6.51 14.12 16.38
N ALA A 146 -6.79 14.18 15.07
CA ALA A 146 -6.64 13.03 14.17
C ALA A 146 -5.20 12.47 14.15
N ALA A 147 -4.17 13.32 14.28
CA ALA A 147 -2.78 12.89 14.41
C ALA A 147 -2.52 12.09 15.70
N ARG A 148 -3.11 12.49 16.83
CA ARG A 148 -3.01 11.78 18.12
C ARG A 148 -3.77 10.45 18.10
N ASP A 149 -4.93 10.41 17.46
CA ASP A 149 -5.69 9.17 17.30
C ASP A 149 -4.93 8.17 16.42
N ALA A 150 -4.27 8.64 15.37
CA ALA A 150 -3.38 7.83 14.53
C ALA A 150 -2.12 7.35 15.28
N GLU A 151 -1.52 8.20 16.12
CA GLU A 151 -0.39 7.83 16.99
C GLU A 151 -0.80 6.75 18.02
N ALA A 152 -1.96 6.90 18.65
CA ALA A 152 -2.51 5.91 19.57
C ALA A 152 -2.78 4.55 18.87
N ALA A 153 -3.37 4.58 17.67
CA ALA A 153 -3.60 3.37 16.87
C ALA A 153 -2.27 2.69 16.45
N ALA A 154 -1.25 3.48 16.08
CA ALA A 154 0.08 2.95 15.80
C ALA A 154 0.73 2.33 17.05
N ALA A 155 0.55 2.93 18.23
CA ALA A 155 1.04 2.40 19.50
C ALA A 155 0.33 1.10 19.92
N GLU A 156 -0.96 0.92 19.60
CA GLU A 156 -1.65 -0.38 19.75
C GLU A 156 -1.06 -1.44 18.82
N LEU A 157 -0.87 -1.12 17.53
CA LEU A 157 -0.28 -2.06 16.56
C LEU A 157 1.14 -2.50 16.94
N VAL A 158 1.97 -1.59 17.46
CA VAL A 158 3.31 -1.90 17.96
C VAL A 158 3.26 -2.82 19.20
N ARG A 159 2.28 -2.63 20.10
CA ARG A 159 2.07 -3.50 21.27
C ARG A 159 1.54 -4.88 20.89
N ALA A 160 0.57 -4.96 19.97
CA ALA A 160 0.09 -6.22 19.42
C ALA A 160 1.23 -7.01 18.75
N GLY A 161 1.99 -6.36 17.85
CA GLY A 161 3.13 -6.98 17.20
C GLY A 161 4.30 -7.31 18.14
N ALA A 162 4.38 -6.71 19.33
CA ALA A 162 5.29 -7.17 20.39
C ALA A 162 4.78 -8.47 21.04
N ALA A 163 3.51 -8.49 21.46
CA ALA A 163 2.89 -9.68 22.06
C ALA A 163 2.90 -10.91 21.14
N GLU A 164 2.68 -10.73 19.82
CA GLU A 164 2.82 -11.81 18.82
C GLU A 164 4.24 -12.37 18.76
N ARG A 165 5.27 -11.51 18.80
CA ARG A 165 6.67 -11.94 18.79
C ARG A 165 7.07 -12.66 20.07
N ASP A 166 6.58 -12.21 21.22
CA ASP A 166 6.82 -12.89 22.50
C ASP A 166 6.07 -14.23 22.60
N ALA A 167 4.86 -14.33 22.05
CA ALA A 167 4.11 -15.58 21.94
C ALA A 167 4.84 -16.59 21.03
N ALA A 168 5.25 -16.18 19.83
CA ALA A 168 6.01 -17.02 18.91
C ALA A 168 7.38 -17.43 19.49
N ARG A 169 8.03 -16.55 20.27
CA ARG A 169 9.26 -16.88 21.00
C ARG A 169 9.03 -17.89 22.12
N ALA A 170 7.91 -17.80 22.84
CA ALA A 170 7.54 -18.78 23.86
C ALA A 170 7.18 -20.14 23.26
N GLU A 171 6.53 -20.18 22.09
CA GLU A 171 6.25 -21.39 21.33
C GLU A 171 7.54 -22.06 20.85
N PHE A 172 8.43 -21.32 20.17
CA PHE A 172 9.74 -21.83 19.74
C PHE A 172 10.60 -22.38 20.89
N LEU A 173 10.54 -21.77 22.08
CA LEU A 173 11.25 -22.27 23.26
C LEU A 173 10.65 -23.60 23.77
N ARG A 174 9.32 -23.78 23.72
CA ARG A 174 8.68 -25.07 24.01
C ARG A 174 9.07 -26.14 23.00
N GLU A 175 8.96 -25.86 21.69
CA GLU A 175 9.37 -26.80 20.64
C GLU A 175 10.83 -27.25 20.81
N ARG A 176 11.74 -26.31 21.14
CA ARG A 176 13.15 -26.60 21.41
C ARG A 176 13.32 -27.55 22.59
N ASP A 177 12.58 -27.33 23.68
CA ASP A 177 12.72 -28.08 24.92
C ASP A 177 12.03 -29.46 24.83
N ASP A 178 10.92 -29.56 24.10
CA ASP A 178 10.30 -30.83 23.69
C ASP A 178 11.23 -31.64 22.78
N HIS A 179 11.90 -30.99 21.82
CA HIS A 179 12.92 -31.64 20.98
C HIS A 179 14.14 -32.12 21.79
N ALA A 180 14.57 -31.37 22.81
CA ALA A 180 15.62 -31.81 23.72
C ALA A 180 15.17 -33.05 24.54
N ALA A 181 13.98 -33.00 25.14
CA ALA A 181 13.40 -34.11 25.88
C ALA A 181 13.23 -35.38 25.01
N ALA A 182 12.78 -35.22 23.76
CA ALA A 182 12.66 -36.30 22.79
C ALA A 182 14.02 -36.90 22.39
N ARG A 183 15.05 -36.06 22.19
CA ARG A 183 16.42 -36.52 21.90
C ARG A 183 17.00 -37.32 23.07
N ASP A 184 16.79 -36.85 24.30
CA ASP A 184 17.34 -37.51 25.48
C ASP A 184 16.54 -38.79 25.84
N ALA A 185 15.24 -38.84 25.51
CA ALA A 185 14.45 -40.08 25.54
C ALA A 185 14.96 -41.11 24.50
N LEU A 186 15.27 -40.65 23.28
CA LEU A 186 15.88 -41.50 22.24
C LEU A 186 17.25 -42.03 22.68
N ALA A 187 18.11 -41.18 23.24
CA ALA A 187 19.42 -41.57 23.77
C ALA A 187 19.31 -42.65 24.86
N ARG A 188 18.37 -42.50 25.81
CA ARG A 188 18.07 -43.53 26.81
C ARG A 188 17.60 -44.85 26.18
N ARG A 189 16.77 -44.81 25.13
CA ARG A 189 16.33 -46.05 24.44
C ARG A 189 17.45 -46.70 23.63
N VAL A 190 18.35 -45.93 23.03
CA VAL A 190 19.55 -46.46 22.35
C VAL A 190 20.46 -47.16 23.37
N ALA A 191 20.81 -46.52 24.49
CA ALA A 191 21.63 -47.13 25.53
C ALA A 191 21.02 -48.43 26.10
N ALA A 192 19.69 -48.47 26.28
CA ALA A 192 19.00 -49.69 26.67
C ALA A 192 19.10 -50.81 25.61
N LEU A 193 18.92 -50.47 24.33
CA LEU A 193 19.07 -51.43 23.22
C LEU A 193 20.52 -51.90 23.05
N GLU A 194 21.52 -51.07 23.36
CA GLU A 194 22.94 -51.45 23.37
C GLU A 194 23.26 -52.42 24.51
N ALA A 195 22.68 -52.23 25.70
CA ALA A 195 22.76 -53.17 26.82
C ALA A 195 22.05 -54.51 26.50
N GLU A 196 20.83 -54.47 25.94
CA GLU A 196 20.13 -55.67 25.42
C GLU A 196 20.99 -56.43 24.40
N ASN A 197 21.67 -55.72 23.49
CA ASN A 197 22.57 -56.33 22.50
C ASN A 197 23.86 -56.89 23.11
N ALA A 198 24.40 -56.28 24.17
CA ALA A 198 25.55 -56.81 24.90
C ALA A 198 25.20 -58.15 25.57
N GLU A 199 24.08 -58.21 26.30
CA GLU A 199 23.63 -59.44 26.94
C GLU A 199 23.35 -60.55 25.91
N LEU A 200 22.73 -60.23 24.77
CA LEU A 200 22.51 -61.19 23.69
C LEU A 200 23.83 -61.71 23.09
N ARG A 201 24.89 -60.90 23.03
CA ARG A 201 26.22 -61.34 22.57
C ARG A 201 26.87 -62.29 23.57
N ASP A 202 26.77 -62.03 24.87
CA ASP A 202 27.31 -62.93 25.89
C ASP A 202 26.54 -64.25 26.00
N ARG A 203 25.21 -64.21 25.82
CA ARG A 203 24.36 -65.42 25.65
C ARG A 203 24.73 -66.22 24.39
N LEU A 204 25.02 -65.55 23.27
CA LEU A 204 25.49 -66.22 22.04
C LEU A 204 26.91 -66.78 22.19
N ARG A 205 27.78 -66.09 22.92
CA ARG A 205 29.14 -66.55 23.21
C ARG A 205 29.13 -67.81 24.10
N THR A 206 28.41 -67.77 25.22
CA THR A 206 28.33 -68.90 26.17
C THR A 206 27.67 -70.13 25.55
N THR A 207 26.68 -69.95 24.67
CA THR A 207 26.11 -71.07 23.89
C THR A 207 27.06 -71.61 22.83
N ALA A 208 27.86 -70.78 22.16
CA ALA A 208 28.90 -71.24 21.24
C ALA A 208 30.05 -71.99 21.95
N GLU A 209 30.47 -71.51 23.12
CA GLU A 209 31.46 -72.18 23.98
C GLU A 209 30.93 -73.54 24.48
N ALA A 210 29.64 -73.63 24.84
CA ALA A 210 28.98 -74.89 25.21
C ALA A 210 28.84 -75.86 24.02
N GLU A 211 28.50 -75.37 22.82
CA GLU A 211 28.50 -76.18 21.59
C GLU A 211 29.88 -76.74 21.29
N GLN A 212 30.94 -75.94 21.39
CA GLN A 212 32.30 -76.41 21.13
C GLN A 212 32.72 -77.48 22.15
N ALA A 213 32.49 -77.25 23.45
CA ALA A 213 32.75 -78.25 24.48
C ALA A 213 31.93 -79.55 24.30
N ALA A 214 30.76 -79.49 23.65
CA ALA A 214 29.98 -80.68 23.28
C ALA A 214 30.58 -81.41 22.06
N ARG A 215 31.13 -80.69 21.08
CA ARG A 215 31.84 -81.25 19.91
C ARG A 215 33.15 -81.92 20.33
N ASP A 216 33.91 -81.29 21.23
CA ASP A 216 35.18 -81.84 21.74
C ASP A 216 34.93 -83.16 22.48
N LYS A 217 33.93 -83.20 23.37
CA LYS A 217 33.45 -84.44 24.03
C LYS A 217 32.93 -85.50 23.06
N LEU A 218 32.48 -85.13 21.86
CA LEU A 218 32.09 -86.07 20.82
C LEU A 218 33.33 -86.65 20.12
N ALA A 219 34.32 -85.81 19.82
CA ALA A 219 35.59 -86.21 19.21
C ALA A 219 36.39 -87.15 20.13
N ASP A 220 36.44 -86.88 21.44
CA ASP A 220 37.05 -87.79 22.42
C ASP A 220 36.38 -89.16 22.45
N LYS A 221 35.03 -89.19 22.39
CA LYS A 221 34.26 -90.44 22.32
C LYS A 221 34.52 -91.19 21.01
N GLU A 222 34.62 -90.49 19.87
CA GLU A 222 34.95 -91.11 18.58
C GLU A 222 36.38 -91.65 18.56
N LYS A 223 37.35 -90.92 19.14
CA LYS A 223 38.73 -91.38 19.34
C LYS A 223 38.75 -92.66 20.19
N LEU A 224 38.08 -92.66 21.35
CA LEU A 224 37.99 -93.84 22.21
C LEU A 224 37.33 -95.03 21.48
N ALA A 225 36.26 -94.79 20.71
CA ALA A 225 35.61 -95.82 19.89
C ALA A 225 36.48 -96.32 18.72
N ASN A 226 37.44 -95.51 18.23
CA ASN A 226 38.44 -95.93 17.26
C ASN A 226 39.55 -96.76 17.93
N GLU A 227 40.01 -96.38 19.13
CA GLU A 227 40.94 -97.20 19.92
C GLU A 227 40.34 -98.56 20.29
N HIS A 228 39.07 -98.61 20.74
CA HIS A 228 38.37 -99.87 21.00
C HIS A 228 38.23 -100.73 19.74
N ARG A 229 37.91 -100.14 18.58
CA ARG A 229 37.90 -100.86 17.29
C ARG A 229 39.28 -101.39 16.91
N GLY A 230 40.35 -100.63 17.15
CA GLY A 230 41.73 -101.07 16.95
C GLY A 230 42.10 -102.28 17.83
N ARG A 231 41.78 -102.21 19.14
CA ARG A 231 42.01 -103.32 20.08
C ARG A 231 41.20 -104.57 19.70
N ALA A 232 39.93 -104.40 19.30
CA ALA A 232 39.09 -105.50 18.83
C ALA A 232 39.66 -106.16 17.56
N TYR A 233 40.17 -105.38 16.60
CA TYR A 233 40.83 -105.91 15.41
C TYR A 233 42.11 -106.71 15.73
N VAL A 234 42.93 -106.24 16.68
CA VAL A 234 44.11 -106.99 17.15
C VAL A 234 43.69 -108.32 17.79
N LEU A 235 42.68 -108.31 18.65
CA LEU A 235 42.14 -109.53 19.28
C LEU A 235 41.53 -110.49 18.25
N GLU A 236 40.86 -110.00 17.22
CA GLU A 236 40.40 -110.82 16.09
C GLU A 236 41.58 -111.48 15.35
N GLU A 237 42.66 -110.75 15.07
CA GLU A 237 43.84 -111.31 14.40
C GLU A 237 44.60 -112.30 15.31
N GLU A 238 44.60 -112.10 16.62
CA GLU A 238 45.14 -113.07 17.58
C GLU A 238 44.26 -114.33 17.68
N LEU A 239 42.92 -114.19 17.71
CA LEU A 239 42.00 -115.32 17.66
C LEU A 239 42.08 -116.07 16.33
N LYS A 240 42.34 -115.39 15.20
CA LYS A 240 42.62 -116.04 13.90
C LYS A 240 43.96 -116.80 13.93
N LYS A 241 45.00 -116.25 14.56
CA LYS A 241 46.30 -116.94 14.77
C LYS A 241 46.16 -118.14 15.70
N GLN A 242 45.39 -118.02 16.79
CA GLN A 242 45.12 -119.13 17.71
C GLN A 242 44.26 -120.21 17.05
N ARG A 243 43.20 -119.85 16.32
CA ARG A 243 42.44 -120.79 15.48
C ARG A 243 43.36 -121.48 14.49
N LYS A 244 44.17 -120.75 13.73
CA LYS A 244 45.14 -121.35 12.79
C LYS A 244 46.12 -122.32 13.49
N LYS A 245 46.59 -122.01 14.71
CA LYS A 245 47.40 -122.95 15.51
C LYS A 245 46.62 -124.19 15.94
N VAL A 246 45.36 -124.05 16.34
CA VAL A 246 44.48 -125.17 16.67
C VAL A 246 44.17 -126.00 15.43
N ASP A 247 43.88 -125.37 14.29
CA ASP A 247 43.69 -126.02 13.00
C ASP A 247 44.97 -126.72 12.53
N GLU A 248 46.16 -126.14 12.76
CA GLU A 248 47.46 -126.77 12.50
C GLU A 248 47.72 -127.96 13.44
N CYS A 249 47.42 -127.86 14.74
CA CYS A 249 47.49 -128.99 15.67
C CYS A 249 46.47 -130.09 15.32
N VAL A 250 45.24 -129.73 14.93
CA VAL A 250 44.21 -130.68 14.48
C VAL A 250 44.61 -131.30 13.13
N LEU A 251 45.31 -130.57 12.26
CA LEU A 251 45.90 -131.11 11.04
C LEU A 251 47.15 -131.97 11.32
N GLU A 252 47.91 -131.74 12.40
CA GLU A 252 48.99 -132.65 12.82
C GLU A 252 48.47 -133.91 13.50
N GLU A 253 47.45 -133.81 14.37
CA GLU A 253 46.71 -134.95 14.94
C GLU A 253 46.04 -135.76 13.84
N ARG A 254 45.36 -135.08 12.91
CA ARG A 254 44.76 -135.71 11.73
C ARG A 254 45.83 -136.27 10.80
N ARG A 255 47.00 -135.63 10.66
CA ARG A 255 48.13 -136.16 9.89
C ARG A 255 48.77 -137.37 10.58
N ARG A 256 48.81 -137.44 11.91
CA ARG A 256 49.20 -138.67 12.63
C ARG A 256 48.19 -139.78 12.36
N GLY A 257 46.89 -139.48 12.48
CA GLY A 257 45.83 -140.41 12.10
C GLY A 257 45.83 -140.77 10.60
N GLU A 258 46.30 -139.89 9.72
CA GLU A 258 46.49 -140.13 8.28
C GLU A 258 47.86 -140.74 7.96
N GLU A 259 48.84 -140.74 8.85
CA GLU A 259 50.10 -141.49 8.78
C GLU A 259 49.94 -142.91 9.36
N GLU A 260 49.04 -143.09 10.34
CA GLU A 260 48.52 -144.39 10.78
C GLU A 260 47.60 -145.00 9.71
N ARG A 261 46.65 -144.23 9.16
CA ARG A 261 45.88 -144.69 8.00
C ARG A 261 46.78 -144.91 6.79
N ALA A 262 47.79 -144.08 6.52
CA ALA A 262 48.78 -144.35 5.47
C ALA A 262 49.74 -145.49 5.82
N ARG A 263 49.82 -145.98 7.06
CA ARG A 263 50.40 -147.30 7.35
C ARG A 263 49.51 -148.42 6.80
N GLY A 264 48.19 -148.26 6.86
CA GLY A 264 47.21 -149.15 6.21
C GLY A 264 46.93 -148.89 4.71
N GLU A 265 47.14 -147.67 4.20
CA GLU A 265 46.92 -147.30 2.80
C GLU A 265 48.21 -147.34 1.96
N ARG A 266 49.39 -147.45 2.60
CA ARG A 266 50.58 -148.01 1.91
C ARG A 266 50.40 -149.48 1.53
N GLU A 267 49.42 -150.18 2.12
CA GLU A 267 48.94 -151.49 1.67
C GLU A 267 47.91 -151.37 0.52
N ARG A 268 47.33 -150.18 0.27
CA ARG A 268 46.21 -149.98 -0.68
C ARG A 268 46.29 -148.70 -1.51
N VAL A 269 46.58 -148.92 -2.81
CA VAL A 269 46.36 -147.99 -3.94
C VAL A 269 47.36 -146.84 -4.07
N ALA A 270 48.49 -147.15 -4.71
CA ALA A 270 49.14 -146.19 -5.59
C ALA A 270 48.28 -145.94 -6.85
N ARG A 271 47.61 -144.78 -6.98
CA ARG A 271 47.18 -144.17 -8.28
C ARG A 271 46.54 -142.75 -8.15
N ARG A 272 47.08 -141.81 -8.95
CA ARG A 272 46.52 -140.53 -9.49
C ARG A 272 46.49 -139.25 -8.63
N ALA A 273 46.63 -138.12 -9.36
CA ALA A 273 46.57 -136.70 -8.96
C ALA A 273 45.14 -136.10 -9.22
N GLY A 274 44.81 -134.81 -9.02
CA GLY A 274 45.61 -133.57 -8.82
C GLY A 274 44.76 -132.32 -8.40
N PRO A 275 45.27 -131.05 -8.50
CA PRO A 275 44.91 -129.96 -7.54
C PRO A 275 44.42 -128.59 -8.12
N ARG A 276 44.25 -127.57 -7.22
CA ARG A 276 43.91 -126.10 -7.37
C ARG A 276 42.40 -125.76 -7.27
N GLY A 277 41.86 -124.59 -6.85
CA GLY A 277 42.35 -123.25 -6.37
C GLY A 277 41.51 -122.11 -7.01
N ALA A 278 41.26 -120.85 -6.57
CA ALA A 278 41.35 -120.00 -5.35
C ALA A 278 40.95 -118.52 -5.78
N PHE A 279 40.78 -117.54 -4.84
CA PHE A 279 40.63 -116.04 -5.07
C PHE A 279 39.27 -115.44 -5.55
N ARG A 280 38.63 -114.43 -4.88
CA ARG A 280 38.68 -112.90 -4.90
C ARG A 280 37.89 -112.19 -6.05
N SER A 281 37.37 -110.94 -6.00
CA SER A 281 37.08 -109.93 -4.93
C SER A 281 36.31 -108.64 -5.40
N SER A 282 35.40 -108.08 -4.54
CA SER A 282 35.09 -106.64 -4.23
C SER A 282 34.76 -105.49 -5.26
N ARG A 283 33.63 -104.76 -4.98
CA ARG A 283 33.30 -103.26 -5.08
C ARG A 283 33.46 -102.47 -6.43
N ARG A 284 32.83 -101.30 -6.76
CA ARG A 284 31.68 -100.38 -6.36
C ARG A 284 32.07 -98.85 -6.35
N VAL A 285 31.11 -97.89 -6.52
CA VAL A 285 31.17 -96.35 -6.50
C VAL A 285 31.24 -95.71 -7.93
N ALA A 286 30.64 -94.58 -8.41
CA ALA A 286 29.88 -93.34 -7.98
C ALA A 286 30.72 -91.99 -8.04
N ARG A 287 30.24 -90.70 -8.05
CA ARG A 287 28.99 -89.98 -7.63
C ARG A 287 28.94 -88.45 -8.08
N ALA A 288 27.76 -87.88 -8.51
CA ALA A 288 27.37 -86.42 -8.59
C ALA A 288 28.08 -85.45 -9.61
N GLY A 289 27.70 -84.15 -9.87
CA GLY A 289 26.43 -83.37 -9.70
C GLY A 289 26.50 -81.79 -9.55
N ARG A 290 25.52 -81.01 -10.10
CA ARG A 290 25.16 -79.52 -9.91
C ARG A 290 26.16 -78.44 -10.46
N ARG A 291 25.96 -77.09 -10.56
CA ARG A 291 24.96 -75.99 -10.17
C ARG A 291 24.85 -74.92 -11.34
N SER A 292 24.56 -73.58 -11.37
CA SER A 292 24.20 -72.39 -10.51
C SER A 292 23.65 -71.17 -11.36
N PRO A 293 23.18 -69.98 -10.83
CA PRO A 293 22.41 -68.93 -11.58
C PRO A 293 22.96 -67.45 -11.70
N HIS A 294 22.09 -66.48 -12.10
CA HIS A 294 22.32 -65.16 -12.80
C HIS A 294 22.40 -63.83 -11.95
N ALA A 295 22.61 -62.66 -12.62
CA ALA A 295 22.81 -61.31 -12.04
C ALA A 295 21.92 -60.15 -12.62
N TYR A 296 21.95 -58.94 -12.01
CA TYR A 296 21.00 -57.82 -12.21
C TYR A 296 21.59 -56.57 -12.94
N ARG A 297 20.76 -55.68 -13.54
CA ARG A 297 21.20 -54.43 -14.23
C ARG A 297 20.27 -53.22 -13.96
N PRO A 298 20.79 -52.02 -13.58
CA PRO A 298 19.98 -50.92 -13.04
C PRO A 298 19.23 -50.02 -14.05
N ARG A 299 19.62 -49.95 -15.34
CA ARG A 299 19.01 -49.01 -16.31
C ARG A 299 17.60 -49.39 -16.81
N ARG A 300 17.10 -50.62 -16.55
CA ARG A 300 15.85 -51.13 -17.16
C ARG A 300 14.56 -50.34 -16.84
N PRO A 301 14.27 -49.93 -15.58
CA PRO A 301 12.98 -49.31 -15.25
C PRO A 301 12.74 -47.95 -15.91
N LEU A 302 13.77 -47.09 -15.93
CA LEU A 302 13.69 -45.72 -16.47
C LEU A 302 13.38 -45.65 -17.97
N VAL A 303 13.84 -46.66 -18.75
CA VAL A 303 13.63 -46.74 -20.20
C VAL A 303 12.26 -47.34 -20.55
N ALA A 304 11.72 -48.23 -19.71
CA ALA A 304 10.35 -48.75 -19.85
C ALA A 304 9.27 -47.69 -19.51
N GLY A 305 9.68 -46.64 -18.78
CA GLY A 305 8.84 -45.55 -18.31
C GLY A 305 8.06 -45.91 -17.05
N VAL A 306 7.94 -44.93 -16.15
CA VAL A 306 7.36 -45.07 -14.81
C VAL A 306 6.19 -44.11 -14.68
N ASP A 307 4.99 -44.61 -14.35
CA ASP A 307 3.85 -43.76 -14.02
C ASP A 307 4.03 -43.12 -12.63
N CYS A 308 3.61 -41.87 -12.51
CA CYS A 308 3.81 -41.02 -11.34
C CYS A 308 2.77 -39.90 -11.28
N ARG A 309 2.65 -39.23 -10.14
CA ARG A 309 1.95 -37.95 -10.03
C ARG A 309 2.98 -36.82 -10.10
N LYS A 310 2.95 -36.04 -11.18
CA LYS A 310 3.79 -34.85 -11.28
C LYS A 310 3.12 -33.67 -10.57
N HIS A 311 3.81 -33.09 -9.59
CA HIS A 311 3.38 -31.86 -8.94
C HIS A 311 3.81 -30.64 -9.78
N GLY A 312 3.14 -29.50 -9.57
CA GLY A 312 3.33 -28.29 -10.37
C GLY A 312 3.32 -27.02 -9.52
N ARG A 313 3.85 -25.93 -10.08
CA ARG A 313 3.87 -24.60 -9.42
C ARG A 313 2.49 -23.94 -9.34
N ALA A 314 1.47 -24.49 -10.01
CA ALA A 314 0.06 -24.12 -9.92
C ALA A 314 -0.84 -25.30 -10.29
N GLY A 315 -2.03 -25.37 -9.67
CA GLY A 315 -3.04 -26.42 -9.89
C GLY A 315 -2.72 -27.78 -9.27
N ASN A 316 -3.70 -28.68 -9.32
CA ASN A 316 -3.61 -30.01 -8.69
C ASN A 316 -2.56 -30.92 -9.37
N PRO A 317 -1.98 -31.90 -8.63
CA PRO A 317 -1.05 -32.88 -9.18
C PRO A 317 -1.67 -33.67 -10.32
N LYS A 318 -0.87 -34.02 -11.34
CA LYS A 318 -1.37 -34.71 -12.54
C LYS A 318 -0.66 -36.04 -12.76
N ALA A 319 -1.43 -37.10 -12.99
CA ALA A 319 -0.90 -38.40 -13.38
C ALA A 319 -0.15 -38.27 -14.73
N ARG A 320 1.09 -38.76 -14.77
CA ARG A 320 2.02 -38.64 -15.90
C ARG A 320 2.87 -39.90 -15.97
N ARG A 321 3.35 -40.24 -17.17
CA ARG A 321 4.40 -41.25 -17.32
C ARG A 321 5.72 -40.56 -17.63
N LEU A 322 6.73 -40.85 -16.81
CA LEU A 322 8.10 -40.38 -16.91
C LEU A 322 8.92 -41.37 -17.74
N PHE A 323 9.80 -40.87 -18.61
CA PHE A 323 10.73 -41.67 -19.41
C PHE A 323 12.12 -41.04 -19.36
N LEU A 324 13.16 -41.87 -19.31
CA LEU A 324 14.50 -41.44 -19.71
C LEU A 324 14.61 -41.56 -21.23
N ASP A 325 14.99 -40.48 -21.91
CA ASP A 325 15.35 -40.56 -23.33
C ASP A 325 16.81 -41.03 -23.48
N PRO A 326 17.08 -42.23 -24.02
CA PRO A 326 18.42 -42.82 -24.04
C PRO A 326 19.36 -42.15 -25.06
N ARG A 327 18.92 -41.11 -25.78
CA ARG A 327 19.75 -40.34 -26.72
C ARG A 327 20.22 -38.99 -26.19
N THR A 328 19.47 -38.38 -25.28
CA THR A 328 19.80 -37.07 -24.68
C THR A 328 20.03 -37.13 -23.17
N ASP A 329 19.85 -38.31 -22.55
CA ASP A 329 19.81 -38.55 -21.10
C ASP A 329 18.81 -37.61 -20.35
N GLU A 330 17.85 -37.00 -21.06
CA GLU A 330 16.79 -36.16 -20.48
C GLU A 330 15.65 -37.00 -19.88
N LEU A 331 14.98 -36.45 -18.86
CA LEU A 331 13.70 -36.97 -18.37
C LEU A 331 12.52 -36.29 -19.07
N ALA A 332 11.84 -37.02 -19.95
CA ALA A 332 10.61 -36.58 -20.61
C ALA A 332 9.36 -37.07 -19.86
N TRP A 333 8.24 -36.34 -19.91
CA TRP A 333 6.96 -36.85 -19.41
C TRP A 333 5.77 -36.58 -20.35
N GLY A 334 4.86 -37.56 -20.41
CA GLY A 334 3.60 -37.50 -21.14
C GLY A 334 2.40 -37.86 -20.24
N PRO A 335 1.19 -37.98 -20.82
CA PRO A 335 0.03 -38.55 -20.12
C PRO A 335 0.34 -39.92 -19.50
N ALA A 336 -0.40 -40.30 -18.45
CA ALA A 336 -0.31 -41.64 -17.88
C ALA A 336 -0.59 -42.71 -18.97
N GLY A 337 0.11 -43.84 -18.90
CA GLY A 337 -0.02 -44.92 -19.90
C GLY A 337 0.54 -44.63 -21.30
N ALA A 338 1.27 -43.52 -21.50
CA ALA A 338 1.97 -43.27 -22.77
C ALA A 338 2.98 -44.40 -23.09
N LYS A 339 3.12 -44.78 -24.37
CA LYS A 339 3.92 -45.97 -24.76
C LYS A 339 5.39 -45.71 -25.07
N LYS A 340 5.81 -44.45 -25.30
CA LYS A 340 7.22 -44.08 -25.60
C LYS A 340 7.46 -42.57 -25.49
N SER A 341 8.74 -42.17 -25.34
CA SER A 341 9.21 -40.83 -25.70
C SER A 341 8.76 -40.50 -27.14
N GLY A 342 8.31 -39.27 -27.38
CA GLY A 342 7.81 -38.83 -28.69
C GLY A 342 6.39 -39.26 -29.06
N SER A 343 5.58 -39.86 -28.17
CA SER A 343 4.13 -39.95 -28.40
C SER A 343 3.47 -38.57 -28.35
N LYS A 344 2.45 -38.29 -29.19
CA LYS A 344 1.67 -37.02 -29.19
C LYS A 344 1.20 -36.69 -27.75
N GLY A 345 1.81 -35.67 -27.13
CA GLY A 345 1.56 -35.26 -25.74
C GLY A 345 2.75 -35.36 -24.78
N ALA A 346 3.86 -36.02 -25.16
CA ALA A 346 5.13 -36.04 -24.41
C ALA A 346 5.92 -34.72 -24.60
N ALA A 347 5.30 -33.60 -24.25
CA ALA A 347 5.67 -32.27 -24.73
C ALA A 347 6.61 -31.47 -23.82
N LYS A 348 7.07 -32.03 -22.69
CA LYS A 348 8.00 -31.35 -21.77
C LYS A 348 9.08 -32.31 -21.25
N ARG A 349 10.28 -31.76 -21.08
CA ARG A 349 11.50 -32.46 -20.64
C ARG A 349 12.13 -31.72 -19.46
N PHE A 350 13.01 -32.42 -18.75
CA PHE A 350 13.91 -31.87 -17.74
C PHE A 350 15.30 -32.48 -18.00
N PRO A 351 16.34 -31.66 -18.22
CA PRO A 351 17.67 -32.18 -18.52
C PRO A 351 18.31 -32.81 -17.28
N LEU A 352 18.96 -33.96 -17.45
CA LEU A 352 19.93 -34.44 -16.47
C LEU A 352 21.28 -33.84 -16.87
N VAL A 353 21.69 -32.81 -16.15
CA VAL A 353 22.97 -32.12 -16.33
C VAL A 353 23.69 -32.02 -15.00
N ARG A 354 24.99 -31.75 -15.07
CA ARG A 354 25.83 -31.40 -13.91
C ARG A 354 25.17 -30.25 -13.12
N GLY A 355 25.16 -30.36 -11.80
CA GLY A 355 24.46 -29.44 -10.89
C GLY A 355 23.06 -29.91 -10.43
N VAL A 356 22.39 -30.78 -11.19
CA VAL A 356 21.06 -31.31 -10.80
C VAL A 356 21.16 -32.15 -9.52
N ARG A 357 20.43 -31.71 -8.48
CA ARG A 357 20.37 -32.39 -7.17
C ARG A 357 19.10 -33.22 -7.03
N LEU A 358 19.27 -34.46 -6.56
CA LEU A 358 18.17 -35.35 -6.16
C LEU A 358 17.79 -35.10 -4.70
N VAL A 359 16.52 -34.81 -4.45
CA VAL A 359 15.99 -34.49 -3.12
C VAL A 359 14.80 -35.40 -2.81
N ARG A 360 14.87 -36.13 -1.69
CA ARG A 360 13.84 -37.08 -1.25
C ARG A 360 12.87 -36.39 -0.27
N GLY A 361 11.58 -36.74 -0.32
CA GLY A 361 10.56 -36.17 0.56
C GLY A 361 10.00 -34.82 0.12
N LYS A 362 9.24 -34.17 1.02
CA LYS A 362 8.44 -32.95 0.75
C LYS A 362 9.17 -31.61 0.95
N THR A 363 10.50 -31.59 0.83
CA THR A 363 11.29 -30.42 1.24
C THR A 363 11.20 -29.22 0.29
N THR A 364 10.76 -29.40 -0.96
CA THR A 364 10.66 -28.32 -1.96
C THR A 364 9.44 -27.42 -1.77
N ALA A 365 9.52 -26.18 -2.27
CA ALA A 365 8.43 -25.20 -2.23
C ALA A 365 7.19 -25.54 -3.10
N VAL A 366 7.19 -26.69 -3.77
CA VAL A 366 6.02 -27.26 -4.47
C VAL A 366 5.29 -28.27 -3.57
N PHE A 367 6.02 -29.06 -2.78
CA PHE A 367 5.43 -30.02 -1.84
C PHE A 367 4.90 -29.38 -0.55
N ARG A 368 5.41 -28.21 -0.13
CA ARG A 368 4.92 -27.44 1.04
C ARG A 368 3.59 -26.69 0.81
N ARG A 369 2.73 -27.16 -0.09
CA ARG A 369 1.50 -26.45 -0.53
C ARG A 369 0.26 -27.28 -0.27
N GLN A 370 -0.90 -26.63 -0.11
CA GLN A 370 -2.18 -27.30 0.15
C GLN A 370 -2.49 -28.42 -0.85
N ALA A 371 -2.30 -28.17 -2.16
CA ALA A 371 -2.50 -29.15 -3.23
C ALA A 371 -1.48 -30.33 -3.24
N SER A 372 -0.59 -30.39 -2.25
CA SER A 372 0.42 -31.43 -2.05
C SER A 372 0.36 -32.04 -0.63
N VAL A 373 -0.66 -31.72 0.18
CA VAL A 373 -0.80 -32.18 1.58
C VAL A 373 -0.95 -33.70 1.66
N ASP A 374 -1.77 -34.30 0.82
CA ASP A 374 -2.09 -35.74 0.88
C ASP A 374 -0.96 -36.65 0.39
N ALA A 375 0.02 -36.09 -0.34
CA ALA A 375 1.07 -36.88 -0.97
C ALA A 375 1.94 -37.61 0.08
N SER A 376 2.45 -38.81 -0.20
CA SER A 376 3.28 -39.52 0.80
C SER A 376 4.72 -38.98 0.85
N PRO A 377 5.23 -38.45 1.98
CA PRO A 377 6.64 -38.04 2.07
C PRO A 377 7.60 -39.19 1.80
N ASN A 378 7.17 -40.43 2.06
CA ASN A 378 7.97 -41.62 1.77
C ASN A 378 8.03 -41.96 0.27
N ALA A 379 7.16 -41.42 -0.58
CA ALA A 379 7.16 -41.65 -2.02
C ALA A 379 7.47 -40.40 -2.88
N CYS A 380 7.64 -39.23 -2.26
CA CYS A 380 8.06 -38.00 -2.93
C CYS A 380 9.55 -38.02 -3.33
N LEU A 381 9.83 -37.61 -4.57
CA LEU A 381 11.16 -37.36 -5.13
C LEU A 381 11.14 -36.06 -5.92
N SER A 382 12.19 -35.25 -5.80
CA SER A 382 12.36 -34.03 -6.57
C SER A 382 13.74 -34.02 -7.25
N LEU A 383 13.79 -33.57 -8.50
CA LEU A 383 15.04 -33.11 -9.11
C LEU A 383 15.04 -31.58 -9.09
N VAL A 384 16.15 -30.98 -8.68
CA VAL A 384 16.32 -29.53 -8.53
C VAL A 384 17.55 -29.11 -9.34
N GLY A 385 17.36 -28.31 -10.38
CA GLY A 385 18.45 -27.69 -11.13
C GLY A 385 19.03 -26.47 -10.41
N ASP A 386 20.02 -25.82 -11.03
CA ASP A 386 20.63 -24.61 -10.47
C ASP A 386 19.73 -23.37 -10.61
N GLY A 387 18.81 -23.38 -11.59
CA GLY A 387 17.82 -22.32 -11.76
C GLY A 387 16.72 -22.34 -10.68
N PRO A 388 16.38 -21.23 -10.01
CA PRO A 388 15.36 -21.19 -8.93
C PRO A 388 13.93 -21.54 -9.39
N ARG A 389 13.71 -21.66 -10.70
CA ARG A 389 12.44 -22.04 -11.32
C ARG A 389 12.39 -23.51 -11.78
N GLU A 390 13.49 -24.24 -11.69
CA GLU A 390 13.67 -25.56 -12.31
C GLU A 390 13.60 -26.70 -11.27
N SER A 391 12.37 -27.17 -11.02
CA SER A 391 12.11 -28.35 -10.19
C SER A 391 11.19 -29.35 -10.90
N LEU A 392 11.57 -30.62 -10.86
CA LEU A 392 10.76 -31.76 -11.29
C LEU A 392 10.32 -32.54 -10.04
N ASP A 393 9.24 -32.04 -9.43
CA ASP A 393 8.61 -32.61 -8.24
C ASP A 393 7.66 -33.78 -8.62
N LEU A 394 7.89 -34.96 -8.04
CA LEU A 394 7.24 -36.24 -8.38
C LEU A 394 6.77 -36.99 -7.12
N GLU A 395 5.53 -37.47 -7.13
CA GLU A 395 5.01 -38.51 -6.24
C GLU A 395 4.94 -39.84 -6.99
N LEU A 396 5.26 -40.94 -6.30
CA LEU A 396 5.30 -42.31 -6.84
C LEU A 396 4.44 -43.25 -5.99
N ASP A 397 4.13 -44.44 -6.50
CA ASP A 397 3.23 -45.37 -5.81
C ASP A 397 3.83 -46.01 -4.55
N SER A 398 5.17 -46.00 -4.38
CA SER A 398 5.82 -46.56 -3.19
C SER A 398 7.20 -45.99 -2.90
N LYS A 399 7.64 -46.15 -1.64
CA LYS A 399 9.02 -45.88 -1.20
C LYS A 399 10.05 -46.68 -2.00
N GLN A 400 9.78 -47.96 -2.27
CA GLN A 400 10.70 -48.82 -3.02
C GLN A 400 10.87 -48.35 -4.47
N LEU A 401 9.79 -47.91 -5.12
CA LEU A 401 9.86 -47.32 -6.45
C LEU A 401 10.62 -45.98 -6.42
N ARG A 402 10.36 -45.12 -5.42
CA ARG A 402 11.10 -43.86 -5.20
C ARG A 402 12.60 -44.07 -5.01
N ASP A 403 13.01 -45.01 -4.17
CA ASP A 403 14.43 -45.27 -3.90
C ASP A 403 15.13 -45.98 -5.07
N THR A 404 14.41 -46.84 -5.80
CA THR A 404 14.88 -47.43 -7.07
C THR A 404 15.10 -46.35 -8.14
N LEU A 405 14.13 -45.44 -8.31
CA LEU A 405 14.19 -44.35 -9.29
C LEU A 405 15.30 -43.36 -8.95
N ALA A 406 15.41 -42.95 -7.68
CA ALA A 406 16.47 -42.07 -7.20
C ALA A 406 17.86 -42.67 -7.40
N THR A 407 18.04 -43.97 -7.13
CA THR A 407 19.31 -44.67 -7.36
C THR A 407 19.64 -44.77 -8.85
N GLY A 408 18.64 -45.04 -9.69
CA GLY A 408 18.78 -45.06 -11.15
C GLY A 408 19.21 -43.70 -11.73
N ILE A 409 18.61 -42.60 -11.27
CA ILE A 409 18.96 -41.24 -11.71
C ILE A 409 20.32 -40.80 -11.16
N ALA A 410 20.65 -41.11 -9.89
CA ALA A 410 21.95 -40.80 -9.31
C ALA A 410 23.11 -41.46 -10.09
N ALA A 411 22.92 -42.71 -10.54
CA ALA A 411 23.88 -43.42 -11.39
C ALA A 411 24.00 -42.86 -12.83
N LEU A 412 23.11 -41.94 -13.25
CA LEU A 412 23.25 -41.16 -14.48
C LEU A 412 24.00 -39.85 -14.20
N LEU A 413 23.63 -39.12 -13.15
CA LEU A 413 24.27 -37.86 -12.77
C LEU A 413 25.76 -38.05 -12.45
N VAL A 414 26.14 -39.10 -11.72
CA VAL A 414 27.56 -39.43 -11.45
C VAL A 414 28.37 -39.72 -12.72
N ARG A 415 27.73 -40.15 -13.82
CA ARG A 415 28.40 -40.31 -15.12
C ARG A 415 28.62 -38.98 -15.86
N LEU A 416 27.90 -37.93 -15.48
CA LEU A 416 28.02 -36.57 -16.03
C LEU A 416 28.95 -35.68 -15.19
N ASP A 417 29.16 -36.03 -13.91
CA ASP A 417 30.18 -35.43 -13.03
C ASP A 417 31.58 -36.05 -13.22
N ALA A 418 31.67 -37.24 -13.83
CA ALA A 418 32.95 -37.83 -14.21
C ALA A 418 33.66 -36.93 -15.24
N PRO A 419 34.97 -36.66 -15.11
CA PRO A 419 35.70 -35.88 -16.11
C PRO A 419 35.68 -36.63 -17.45
N ALA A 420 35.48 -35.88 -18.53
CA ALA A 420 35.56 -36.44 -19.88
C ALA A 420 36.98 -36.94 -20.14
N THR A 421 37.15 -38.26 -20.16
CA THR A 421 38.40 -38.90 -20.59
C THR A 421 38.52 -38.72 -22.10
N ALA A 422 39.37 -37.78 -22.51
CA ALA A 422 39.85 -37.63 -23.88
C ALA A 422 40.85 -38.73 -24.24
#